data_AF-A0A1T4X8E3-F1
#
_entry.id   AF-A0A1T4X8E3-F1
#
_cell.length_a   1.000
_cell.length_b   1.000
_cell.length_c   1.000
_cell.angle_alpha   90.00
_cell.angle_beta   90.00
_cell.angle_gamma   90.00
#
_symmetry.space_group_name_H-M   'P 1'
#
loop_
_entity.id
_entity.type
_entity.pdbx_description
1 polymer ?
#
loop_
_entity_poly.entity_id
_entity_poly.type
_entity_poly.pdbx_seq_one_letter_code
_entity_poly.pdbx_strand_id
1 'polypeptide(L)'
;MYILFFALTVITMLILQLYGSKKKYIINNYEVVINYIKEMCYEYKIDVPKIKKGNNFSFNPIKNIVYIKKEVSNNLEYFTAALHEAGHYIVYNNNSYFLNKITKATLPILMANRIVVIPAYVTAMLLTALEIFDPTTRVSIILFKKIFMCVFIIASIIRLTVGIYNEVKADYYVLKFLGKRHNEVNIINVKTLMSLALVSQLLNSLTWIFMIIYIYKVLFGVI
;
A
#
# COMPACT_ATOMS: atom_id res chain seq x y z
N MET A 1 -3.18 0.01 -23.31
CA MET A 1 -2.31 -0.34 -22.17
C MET A 1 -2.90 0.03 -20.81
N TYR A 2 -3.42 1.25 -20.59
CA TYR A 2 -4.06 1.64 -19.32
C TYR A 2 -5.34 0.84 -18.99
N ILE A 3 -6.19 0.56 -20.00
CA ILE A 3 -7.38 -0.30 -19.84
C ILE A 3 -6.99 -1.72 -19.39
N LEU A 4 -5.87 -2.25 -19.91
CA LEU A 4 -5.36 -3.56 -19.54
C LEU A 4 -4.92 -3.58 -18.07
N PHE A 5 -4.14 -2.60 -17.61
CA PHE A 5 -3.71 -2.50 -16.21
C PHE A 5 -4.90 -2.28 -15.26
N PHE A 6 -5.87 -1.45 -15.65
CA PHE A 6 -7.10 -1.27 -14.89
C PHE A 6 -7.89 -2.57 -14.77
N ALA A 7 -8.12 -3.28 -15.88
CA ALA A 7 -8.81 -4.57 -15.89
C ALA A 7 -8.08 -5.61 -15.03
N LEU A 8 -6.75 -5.71 -15.15
CA LEU A 8 -5.93 -6.60 -14.33
C LEU A 8 -6.00 -6.24 -12.85
N THR A 9 -6.04 -4.94 -12.51
CA THR A 9 -6.20 -4.47 -11.12
C THR A 9 -7.55 -4.90 -10.55
N VAL A 10 -8.63 -4.69 -11.29
CA VAL A 10 -9.98 -5.10 -10.88
C VAL A 10 -10.06 -6.63 -10.71
N ILE A 11 -9.55 -7.39 -11.68
CA ILE A 11 -9.54 -8.86 -11.63
C ILE A 11 -8.74 -9.35 -10.41
N THR A 12 -7.55 -8.80 -10.15
CA THR A 12 -6.75 -9.21 -8.99
C THR A 12 -7.40 -8.85 -7.67
N MET A 13 -8.06 -7.69 -7.56
CA MET A 13 -8.85 -7.34 -6.37
C MET A 13 -10.02 -8.31 -6.14
N LEU A 14 -10.73 -8.70 -7.22
CA LEU A 14 -11.81 -9.68 -7.14
C LEU A 14 -11.28 -11.07 -6.73
N ILE A 15 -10.17 -11.51 -7.33
CA ILE A 15 -9.52 -12.79 -6.95
C ILE A 15 -9.11 -12.76 -5.48
N LEU A 16 -8.56 -11.65 -4.99
CA LEU A 16 -8.14 -11.52 -3.59
C LEU A 16 -9.35 -11.64 -2.64
N GLN A 17 -10.47 -10.96 -2.95
CA GLN A 17 -11.71 -11.07 -2.18
C GLN A 17 -12.30 -12.49 -2.21
N LEU A 18 -12.31 -13.14 -3.38
CA LEU A 18 -12.85 -14.49 -3.56
C LEU A 18 -11.96 -15.57 -2.92
N TYR A 19 -10.65 -15.42 -2.98
CA TYR A 19 -9.71 -16.35 -2.36
C TYR A 19 -9.76 -16.24 -0.84
N GLY A 20 -9.93 -15.02 -0.35
CA GLY A 20 -10.15 -14.74 1.05
C GLY A 20 -11.42 -15.39 1.60
N SER A 21 -12.55 -15.26 0.90
CA SER A 21 -13.85 -15.73 1.41
C SER A 21 -13.99 -17.25 1.52
N LYS A 22 -13.20 -18.04 0.78
CA LYS A 22 -13.37 -19.50 0.68
C LYS A 22 -12.69 -20.33 1.77
N LYS A 23 -11.94 -19.73 2.71
CA LYS A 23 -11.17 -20.49 3.70
C LYS A 23 -11.53 -20.09 5.13
N LYS A 24 -12.36 -20.91 5.79
CA LYS A 24 -12.62 -20.82 7.23
C LYS A 24 -11.35 -21.19 7.99
N TYR A 25 -10.63 -20.18 8.48
CA TYR A 25 -9.57 -20.35 9.46
C TYR A 25 -10.16 -20.27 10.88
N ILE A 26 -9.64 -21.09 11.81
CA ILE A 26 -10.15 -21.25 13.19
C ILE A 26 -9.68 -20.10 14.11
N ILE A 27 -8.77 -19.23 13.65
CA ILE A 27 -8.24 -18.12 14.43
C ILE A 27 -9.23 -16.94 14.37
N ASN A 28 -10.22 -16.98 15.26
CA ASN A 28 -11.34 -16.01 15.29
C ASN A 28 -11.23 -14.97 16.40
N ASN A 29 -10.22 -15.04 17.28
CA ASN A 29 -10.17 -14.15 18.43
C ASN A 29 -9.13 -13.04 18.20
N TYR A 30 -9.58 -11.79 18.33
CA TYR A 30 -8.75 -10.58 18.39
C TYR A 30 -7.54 -10.78 19.33
N GLU A 31 -7.76 -11.47 20.45
CA GLU A 31 -6.72 -11.79 21.43
C GLU A 31 -5.65 -12.74 20.86
N VAL A 32 -6.04 -13.73 20.08
CA VAL A 32 -5.10 -14.67 19.45
C VAL A 32 -4.20 -13.91 18.46
N VAL A 33 -4.77 -13.03 17.63
CA VAL A 33 -3.98 -12.21 16.71
C VAL A 33 -3.02 -11.30 17.46
N ILE A 34 -3.46 -10.67 18.56
CA ILE A 34 -2.56 -9.89 19.42
C ILE A 34 -1.42 -10.75 19.97
N ASN A 35 -1.71 -11.97 20.41
CA ASN A 35 -0.69 -12.86 20.96
C ASN A 35 0.34 -13.23 19.89
N TYR A 36 -0.08 -13.56 18.67
CA TYR A 36 0.87 -13.76 17.56
C TYR A 36 1.69 -12.51 17.24
N ILE A 37 1.11 -11.31 17.28
CA ILE A 37 1.87 -10.06 17.09
C ILE A 37 2.92 -9.89 18.19
N LYS A 38 2.55 -10.12 19.45
CA LYS A 38 3.47 -10.05 20.60
C LYS A 38 4.61 -11.05 20.43
N GLU A 39 4.29 -12.31 20.15
CA GLU A 39 5.26 -13.39 19.94
C GLU A 39 6.20 -13.09 18.78
N MET A 40 5.68 -12.54 17.67
CA MET A 40 6.51 -12.12 16.55
C MET A 40 7.48 -10.98 16.96
N CYS A 41 7.02 -9.99 17.73
CA CYS A 41 7.89 -8.92 18.23
C CYS A 41 8.98 -9.46 19.16
N TYR A 42 8.64 -10.40 20.05
CA TYR A 42 9.60 -11.08 20.92
C TYR A 42 10.64 -11.88 20.12
N GLU A 43 10.23 -12.61 19.08
CA GLU A 43 11.14 -13.37 18.23
C GLU A 43 12.18 -12.46 17.55
N TYR A 44 11.76 -11.28 17.10
CA TYR A 44 12.65 -10.31 16.46
C TYR A 44 13.35 -9.36 17.44
N LYS A 45 13.17 -9.55 18.75
CA LYS A 45 13.77 -8.73 19.83
C LYS A 45 13.43 -7.24 19.70
N ILE A 46 12.17 -6.95 19.41
CA ILE A 46 11.63 -5.59 19.32
C ILE A 46 10.54 -5.43 20.37
N ASP A 47 10.41 -4.21 20.91
CA ASP A 47 9.32 -3.86 21.81
C ASP A 47 7.96 -4.14 21.19
N VAL A 48 6.98 -4.48 22.02
CA VAL A 48 5.61 -4.71 21.54
C VAL A 48 4.97 -3.35 21.20
N PRO A 49 4.40 -3.17 20.00
CA PRO A 49 3.74 -1.92 19.64
C PRO A 49 2.46 -1.72 20.44
N LYS A 50 1.99 -0.46 20.51
CA LYS A 50 0.62 -0.20 20.95
C LYS A 50 -0.35 -0.72 19.88
N ILE A 51 -1.18 -1.71 20.22
CA ILE A 51 -2.18 -2.27 19.30
C ILE A 51 -3.53 -1.60 19.59
N LYS A 52 -4.18 -1.05 18.56
CA LYS A 52 -5.51 -0.42 18.68
C LYS A 52 -6.48 -0.97 17.65
N LYS A 53 -7.75 -1.05 18.02
CA LYS A 53 -8.83 -1.29 17.04
C LYS A 53 -9.08 -0.03 16.22
N GLY A 54 -9.19 -0.16 14.90
CA GLY A 54 -9.45 0.92 13.95
C GLY A 54 -10.43 0.53 12.85
N ASN A 55 -10.68 1.44 11.92
CA ASN A 55 -11.56 1.16 10.77
C ASN A 55 -10.82 0.43 9.64
N ASN A 56 -9.48 0.50 9.62
CA ASN A 56 -8.60 -0.10 8.61
C ASN A 56 -7.37 -0.72 9.29
N PHE A 57 -6.70 -1.62 8.57
CA PHE A 57 -5.35 -2.07 8.91
C PHE A 57 -4.35 -0.97 8.56
N SER A 58 -3.53 -0.56 9.53
CA SER A 58 -2.43 0.37 9.25
C SER A 58 -1.41 0.40 10.39
N PHE A 59 -0.14 0.44 10.04
CA PHE A 59 0.93 0.85 10.93
C PHE A 59 1.16 2.37 10.86
N ASN A 60 1.19 3.03 12.02
CA ASN A 60 1.57 4.44 12.12
C ASN A 60 3.01 4.58 12.69
N PRO A 61 3.98 4.97 11.85
CA PRO A 61 5.39 5.06 12.26
C PRO A 61 5.70 6.23 13.21
N ILE A 62 4.85 7.26 13.26
CA ILE A 62 5.03 8.41 14.16
C ILE A 62 4.56 8.05 15.57
N LYS A 63 3.41 7.36 15.66
CA LYS A 63 2.80 7.01 16.94
C LYS A 63 3.27 5.64 17.47
N ASN A 64 3.99 4.86 16.67
CA ASN A 64 4.32 3.45 16.93
C ASN A 64 3.07 2.63 17.34
N ILE A 65 2.00 2.79 16.56
CA ILE A 65 0.72 2.10 16.76
C ILE A 65 0.42 1.21 15.57
N VAL A 66 0.03 -0.04 15.83
CA VAL A 66 -0.55 -0.95 14.84
C VAL A 66 -2.07 -0.91 15.01
N TYR A 67 -2.77 -0.46 13.98
CA TYR A 67 -4.23 -0.47 13.92
C TYR A 67 -4.71 -1.76 13.26
N ILE A 68 -5.65 -2.42 13.93
CA ILE A 68 -6.28 -3.65 13.45
C ILE A 68 -7.76 -3.36 13.23
N LYS A 69 -8.30 -3.76 12.08
CA LYS A 69 -9.69 -3.49 11.72
C LYS A 69 -10.67 -4.13 12.72
N LYS A 70 -11.72 -3.41 13.13
CA LYS A 70 -12.71 -3.91 14.11
C LYS A 70 -13.50 -5.11 13.62
N GLU A 71 -13.93 -5.06 12.36
CA GLU A 71 -14.83 -6.04 11.75
C GLU A 71 -14.26 -6.46 10.40
N VAL A 72 -14.05 -7.76 10.22
CA VAL A 72 -13.61 -8.35 8.96
C VAL A 72 -14.40 -9.62 8.73
N SER A 73 -14.95 -9.75 7.53
CA SER A 73 -15.78 -10.89 7.11
C SER A 73 -14.98 -12.19 6.93
N ASN A 74 -13.66 -12.08 6.85
CA ASN A 74 -12.74 -13.14 6.48
C ASN A 74 -11.56 -13.25 7.47
N ASN A 75 -11.48 -14.37 8.17
CA ASN A 75 -10.51 -14.58 9.25
C ASN A 75 -9.07 -14.73 8.76
N LEU A 76 -8.85 -15.31 7.58
CA LEU A 76 -7.51 -15.49 7.04
C LEU A 76 -6.94 -14.15 6.58
N GLU A 77 -7.72 -13.36 5.85
CA GLU A 77 -7.32 -11.99 5.48
C GLU A 77 -7.12 -11.12 6.71
N TYR A 78 -7.99 -11.25 7.72
CA TYR A 78 -7.83 -10.55 8.99
C TYR A 78 -6.49 -10.87 9.67
N PHE A 79 -6.17 -12.15 9.79
CA PHE A 79 -4.93 -12.64 10.38
C PHE A 79 -3.70 -12.18 9.58
N THR A 80 -3.72 -12.41 8.27
CA THR A 80 -2.62 -12.05 7.37
C THR A 80 -2.39 -10.54 7.34
N ALA A 81 -3.44 -9.73 7.23
CA ALA A 81 -3.33 -8.27 7.21
C ALA A 81 -2.83 -7.73 8.56
N ALA A 82 -3.33 -8.23 9.68
CA ALA A 82 -2.86 -7.79 11.00
C ALA A 82 -1.38 -8.11 11.24
N LEU A 83 -0.93 -9.31 10.86
CA LEU A 83 0.47 -9.68 10.94
C LEU A 83 1.33 -8.88 9.97
N HIS A 84 0.83 -8.57 8.77
CA HIS A 84 1.52 -7.71 7.81
C HIS A 84 1.83 -6.32 8.37
N GLU A 85 0.86 -5.69 9.02
CA GLU A 85 1.08 -4.39 9.68
C GLU A 85 2.10 -4.49 10.83
N ALA A 86 2.10 -5.59 11.57
CA ALA A 86 3.15 -5.85 12.57
C ALA A 86 4.52 -6.14 11.90
N GLY A 87 4.53 -6.73 10.71
CA GLY A 87 5.72 -6.86 9.86
C GLY A 87 6.29 -5.50 9.49
N HIS A 88 5.45 -4.55 9.06
CA HIS A 88 5.86 -3.15 8.82
C HIS A 88 6.45 -2.49 10.08
N TYR A 89 5.85 -2.73 11.25
CA TYR A 89 6.39 -2.26 12.53
C TYR A 89 7.80 -2.84 12.80
N ILE A 90 8.00 -4.13 12.57
CA ILE A 90 9.31 -4.78 12.73
C ILE A 90 10.33 -4.20 11.76
N VAL A 91 9.99 -4.09 10.47
CA VAL A 91 10.88 -3.48 9.46
C VAL A 91 11.37 -2.11 9.91
N TYR A 92 10.45 -1.30 10.44
CA TYR A 92 10.72 0.05 10.86
C TYR A 92 11.62 0.15 12.10
N ASN A 93 11.51 -0.80 13.03
CA ASN A 93 12.19 -0.77 14.33
C ASN A 93 13.40 -1.72 14.43
N ASN A 94 13.62 -2.62 13.47
CA ASN A 94 14.75 -3.57 13.48
C ASN A 94 16.07 -2.93 13.02
N ASN A 95 16.43 -1.78 13.60
CA ASN A 95 17.71 -1.07 13.43
C ASN A 95 18.08 -0.58 12.01
N SER A 96 17.15 -0.57 11.06
CA SER A 96 17.41 0.05 9.76
C SER A 96 17.22 1.57 9.81
N TYR A 97 18.12 2.27 10.52
CA TYR A 97 18.16 3.74 10.59
C TYR A 97 17.98 4.38 9.21
N PHE A 98 18.59 3.77 8.20
CA PHE A 98 18.48 4.17 6.80
C PHE A 98 17.06 4.10 6.23
N LEU A 99 16.37 2.97 6.38
CA LEU A 99 15.00 2.79 5.87
C LEU A 99 14.00 3.68 6.63
N ASN A 100 14.20 3.86 7.93
CA ASN A 100 13.40 4.78 8.73
C ASN A 100 13.57 6.23 8.22
N LYS A 101 14.83 6.68 8.04
CA LYS A 101 15.14 8.03 7.54
C LYS A 101 14.58 8.25 6.13
N ILE A 102 14.72 7.28 5.23
CA ILE A 102 14.15 7.34 3.88
C ILE A 102 12.63 7.39 3.94
N THR A 103 11.98 6.52 4.71
CA THR A 103 10.52 6.47 4.80
C THR A 103 9.95 7.78 5.36
N LYS A 104 10.60 8.37 6.38
CA LYS A 104 10.22 9.69 6.90
C LYS A 104 10.40 10.80 5.86
N ALA A 105 11.51 10.79 5.12
CA ALA A 105 11.82 11.81 4.12
C ALA A 105 10.89 11.74 2.89
N THR A 106 10.44 10.53 2.52
CA THR A 106 9.61 10.32 1.34
C THR A 106 8.12 10.46 1.60
N LEU A 107 7.67 10.32 2.85
CA LEU A 107 6.25 10.38 3.22
C LEU A 107 5.56 11.69 2.79
N PRO A 108 6.13 12.90 2.98
CA PRO A 108 5.49 14.14 2.53
C PRO A 108 5.28 14.18 1.01
N ILE A 109 6.24 13.66 0.23
CA ILE A 109 6.16 13.62 -1.24
C ILE A 109 5.03 12.68 -1.67
N LEU A 110 4.94 11.49 -1.05
CA LEU A 110 3.87 10.53 -1.32
C LEU A 110 2.49 11.09 -0.94
N MET A 111 2.39 11.80 0.19
CA MET A 111 1.14 12.44 0.63
C MET A 111 0.73 13.59 -0.30
N ALA A 112 1.66 14.48 -0.66
CA ALA A 112 1.41 15.56 -1.61
C ALA A 112 0.95 15.00 -2.97
N ASN A 113 1.58 13.92 -3.44
CA ASN A 113 1.17 13.27 -4.67
C ASN A 113 -0.27 12.75 -4.62
N ARG A 114 -0.64 12.06 -3.53
CA ARG A 114 -1.95 11.43 -3.37
C ARG A 114 -3.08 12.44 -3.14
N ILE A 115 -2.83 13.49 -2.37
CA ILE A 115 -3.86 14.44 -1.92
C ILE A 115 -3.99 15.63 -2.86
N VAL A 116 -2.88 16.04 -3.49
CA VAL A 116 -2.85 17.27 -4.31
C VAL A 116 -2.66 16.95 -5.78
N VAL A 117 -1.55 16.29 -6.14
CA VAL A 117 -1.16 16.14 -7.56
C VAL A 117 -2.15 15.30 -8.36
N ILE A 118 -2.46 14.08 -7.89
CA ILE A 118 -3.37 13.18 -8.60
C ILE A 118 -4.77 13.81 -8.71
N PRO A 119 -5.42 14.29 -7.63
CA PRO A 119 -6.70 14.98 -7.74
C PRO A 119 -6.66 16.19 -8.67
N ALA A 120 -5.61 17.02 -8.60
CA ALA A 120 -5.49 18.18 -9.47
C ALA A 120 -5.43 17.80 -10.96
N TYR A 121 -4.69 16.74 -11.32
CA TYR A 121 -4.66 16.25 -12.71
C TYR A 121 -6.03 15.76 -13.18
N VAL A 122 -6.73 14.98 -12.34
CA VAL A 122 -8.07 14.47 -12.67
C VAL A 122 -9.07 15.63 -12.83
N THR A 123 -9.04 16.59 -11.91
CA THR A 123 -9.88 17.79 -11.99
C THR A 123 -9.54 18.64 -13.22
N ALA A 124 -8.25 18.85 -13.53
CA ALA A 124 -7.84 19.60 -14.71
C ALA A 124 -8.34 18.96 -16.00
N MET A 125 -8.25 17.63 -16.13
CA MET A 125 -8.81 16.91 -17.27
C MET A 125 -10.32 17.16 -17.42
N LEU A 126 -11.06 17.06 -16.32
CA LEU A 126 -12.50 17.28 -16.31
C LEU A 126 -12.85 18.72 -16.69
N LEU A 127 -12.14 19.70 -16.13
CA LEU A 127 -12.39 21.12 -16.42
C LEU A 127 -11.99 21.50 -17.86
N THR A 128 -10.93 20.90 -18.43
CA THR A 128 -10.60 21.08 -19.85
C THR A 128 -11.67 20.47 -20.74
N ALA A 129 -12.19 19.28 -20.40
CA ALA A 129 -13.28 18.66 -21.17
C ALA A 129 -14.59 19.47 -21.13
N LEU A 130 -14.79 20.29 -20.10
CA LEU A 130 -15.91 21.22 -19.97
C LEU A 130 -15.61 22.63 -20.52
N GLU A 131 -14.44 22.83 -21.15
CA GLU A 131 -13.98 24.12 -21.68
C GLU A 131 -13.85 25.23 -20.61
N ILE A 132 -13.77 24.87 -19.32
CA ILE A 132 -13.64 25.79 -18.17
C ILE A 132 -12.15 26.12 -17.90
N PHE A 133 -11.24 25.22 -18.28
CA PHE A 133 -9.82 25.33 -17.98
C PHE A 133 -8.95 25.19 -19.23
N ASP A 134 -8.13 26.21 -19.48
CA ASP A 134 -7.11 26.20 -20.54
C ASP A 134 -5.74 25.73 -20.00
N PRO A 135 -5.26 24.54 -20.42
CA PRO A 135 -3.97 24.02 -20.00
C PRO A 135 -2.78 24.77 -20.62
N THR A 136 -2.99 25.58 -21.67
CA THR A 136 -1.92 26.26 -22.40
C THR A 136 -1.44 27.56 -21.74
N THR A 137 -2.16 28.06 -20.73
CA THR A 137 -1.73 29.26 -20.00
C THR A 137 -0.39 29.04 -19.28
N ARG A 138 0.39 30.12 -19.14
CA ARG A 138 1.73 30.07 -18.51
C ARG A 138 1.70 29.47 -17.10
N VAL A 139 0.66 29.78 -16.31
CA VAL A 139 0.48 29.27 -14.95
C VAL A 139 0.23 27.76 -14.99
N SER A 140 -0.68 27.29 -15.84
CA SER A 140 -1.00 25.87 -16.02
C SER A 140 0.22 25.06 -16.45
N ILE A 141 1.01 25.58 -17.39
CA ILE A 141 2.24 24.92 -17.85
C ILE A 141 3.25 24.81 -16.70
N ILE A 142 3.50 25.87 -15.93
CA ILE A 142 4.46 25.81 -14.81
C ILE A 142 3.98 24.83 -13.75
N LEU A 143 2.70 24.90 -13.37
CA LEU A 143 2.15 24.09 -12.28
C LEU A 143 2.05 22.61 -12.67
N PHE A 144 1.31 22.29 -13.73
CA PHE A 144 1.03 20.90 -14.11
C PHE A 144 2.24 20.28 -14.82
N LYS A 145 2.73 20.94 -15.89
CA LYS A 145 3.76 20.36 -16.75
C LYS A 145 5.11 20.21 -16.06
N LYS A 146 5.47 21.15 -15.16
CA LYS A 146 6.77 21.14 -14.47
C LYS A 146 6.65 20.64 -13.04
N ILE A 147 5.96 21.37 -12.17
CA ILE A 147 5.99 21.11 -10.71
C ILE A 147 5.29 19.79 -10.39
N PHE A 148 4.01 19.66 -10.76
CA PHE A 148 3.21 18.48 -10.43
C PHE A 148 3.71 17.24 -11.14
N MET A 149 4.14 17.34 -12.41
CA MET A 149 4.75 16.19 -13.09
C MET A 149 6.05 15.74 -12.42
N CYS A 150 6.90 16.66 -11.97
CA CYS A 150 8.12 16.32 -11.22
C CYS A 150 7.79 15.60 -9.92
N VAL A 151 6.87 16.14 -9.11
CA VAL A 151 6.41 15.50 -7.87
C VAL A 151 5.81 14.12 -8.16
N PHE A 152 5.02 13.99 -9.23
CA PHE A 152 4.41 12.74 -9.65
C PHE A 152 5.44 11.67 -10.00
N ILE A 153 6.45 12.02 -10.79
CA ILE A 153 7.53 11.11 -11.18
C ILE A 153 8.30 10.64 -9.96
N ILE A 154 8.73 11.57 -9.10
CA ILE A 154 9.49 11.24 -7.89
C ILE A 154 8.65 10.34 -6.97
N ALA A 155 7.38 10.68 -6.72
CA ALA A 155 6.47 9.87 -5.92
C ALA A 155 6.26 8.46 -6.50
N SER A 156 6.15 8.35 -7.83
CA SER A 156 6.00 7.09 -8.54
C SER A 156 7.23 6.21 -8.37
N ILE A 157 8.44 6.77 -8.54
CA ILE A 157 9.70 6.06 -8.32
C ILE A 157 9.80 5.57 -6.88
N ILE A 158 9.53 6.44 -5.90
CA ILE A 158 9.54 6.07 -4.48
C ILE A 158 8.56 4.92 -4.20
N ARG A 159 7.33 5.00 -4.73
CA ARG A 159 6.31 3.95 -4.50
C ARG A 159 6.73 2.62 -5.10
N LEU A 160 7.26 2.61 -6.33
CA LEU A 160 7.69 1.39 -7.02
C LEU A 160 9.00 0.81 -6.48
N THR A 161 9.83 1.59 -5.80
CA THR A 161 11.10 1.13 -5.23
C THR A 161 10.98 0.90 -3.72
N VAL A 162 11.04 1.96 -2.92
CA VAL A 162 10.98 1.93 -1.46
C VAL A 162 9.66 1.34 -0.97
N GLY A 163 8.55 1.70 -1.60
CA GLY A 163 7.23 1.18 -1.25
C GLY A 163 7.16 -0.34 -1.40
N ILE A 164 7.46 -0.86 -2.60
CA ILE A 164 7.45 -2.31 -2.86
C ILE A 164 8.47 -3.05 -2.00
N TYR A 165 9.68 -2.50 -1.83
CA TYR A 165 10.69 -3.10 -0.97
C TYR A 165 10.22 -3.25 0.48
N ASN A 166 9.52 -2.24 1.02
CA ASN A 166 8.95 -2.30 2.36
C ASN A 166 7.85 -3.37 2.48
N GLU A 167 6.95 -3.49 1.49
CA GLU A 167 5.93 -4.55 1.47
C GLU A 167 6.58 -5.94 1.45
N VAL A 168 7.56 -6.16 0.58
CA VAL A 168 8.29 -7.45 0.48
C VAL A 168 9.03 -7.78 1.78
N LYS A 169 9.63 -6.79 2.45
CA LYS A 169 10.29 -7.00 3.74
C LYS A 169 9.29 -7.32 4.85
N ALA A 170 8.15 -6.65 4.90
CA ALA A 170 7.10 -6.95 5.88
C ALA A 170 6.60 -8.40 5.68
N ASP A 171 6.31 -8.79 4.43
CA ASP A 171 5.95 -10.17 4.08
C ASP A 171 7.02 -11.17 4.51
N TYR A 172 8.31 -10.87 4.29
CA TYR A 172 9.42 -11.73 4.70
C TYR A 172 9.42 -11.98 6.21
N TYR A 173 9.27 -10.94 7.03
CA TYR A 173 9.26 -11.09 8.49
C TYR A 173 8.09 -11.96 8.97
N VAL A 174 6.91 -11.76 8.39
CA VAL A 174 5.72 -12.56 8.72
C VAL A 174 5.88 -14.00 8.27
N LEU A 175 6.27 -14.24 7.02
CA LEU A 175 6.42 -15.59 6.48
C LEU A 175 7.53 -16.37 7.18
N LYS A 176 8.62 -15.71 7.57
CA LYS A 176 9.70 -16.34 8.35
C LYS A 176 9.23 -16.74 9.75
N PHE A 177 8.44 -15.89 10.41
CA PHE A 177 7.84 -16.19 11.71
C PHE A 177 6.85 -17.36 11.62
N LEU A 178 5.92 -17.29 10.66
CA LEU A 178 4.92 -18.33 10.45
C LEU A 178 5.51 -19.65 9.92
N GLY A 179 6.62 -19.59 9.18
CA GLY A 179 7.35 -20.76 8.68
C GLY A 179 7.75 -21.75 9.77
N LYS A 180 8.03 -21.25 10.98
CA LYS A 180 8.36 -22.07 12.15
C LYS A 180 7.13 -22.72 12.79
N ARG A 181 5.92 -22.34 12.38
CA ARG A 181 4.61 -22.76 12.94
C ARG A 181 3.70 -23.38 11.89
N HIS A 182 4.30 -24.14 10.97
CA HIS A 182 3.61 -24.78 9.84
C HIS A 182 2.45 -25.70 10.24
N ASN A 183 2.45 -26.22 11.47
CA ASN A 183 1.37 -27.07 12.00
C ASN A 183 0.13 -26.27 12.45
N GLU A 184 0.27 -24.97 12.72
CA GLU A 184 -0.82 -24.10 13.20
C GLU A 184 -1.41 -23.25 12.08
N VAL A 185 -0.56 -22.87 11.12
CA VAL A 185 -0.90 -21.94 10.02
C VAL A 185 -0.67 -22.58 8.67
N ASN A 186 -1.68 -22.58 7.79
CA ASN A 186 -1.50 -22.94 6.38
C ASN A 186 -0.71 -21.85 5.65
N ILE A 187 0.62 -21.95 5.73
CA ILE A 187 1.58 -20.98 5.17
C ILE A 187 1.37 -20.77 3.68
N ILE A 188 0.98 -21.80 2.93
CA ILE A 188 0.75 -21.68 1.47
C ILE A 188 -0.32 -20.63 1.20
N ASN A 189 -1.42 -20.68 1.93
CA ASN A 189 -2.52 -19.73 1.75
C ASN A 189 -2.12 -18.30 2.14
N VAL A 190 -1.37 -18.14 3.23
CA VAL A 190 -0.87 -16.84 3.68
C VAL A 190 0.08 -16.25 2.63
N LYS A 191 1.02 -17.06 2.13
CA LYS A 191 1.95 -16.65 1.06
C LYS A 191 1.21 -16.24 -0.21
N THR A 192 0.20 -16.99 -0.62
CA THR A 192 -0.62 -16.65 -1.80
C THR A 192 -1.36 -15.33 -1.59
N LEU A 193 -1.98 -15.11 -0.42
CA LEU A 193 -2.67 -13.85 -0.13
C LEU A 193 -1.73 -12.65 -0.13
N MET A 194 -0.57 -12.76 0.53
CA MET A 194 0.45 -11.70 0.55
C MET A 194 0.97 -11.40 -0.86
N SER A 195 1.25 -12.43 -1.65
CA SER A 195 1.69 -12.27 -3.03
C SER A 195 0.63 -11.62 -3.91
N LEU A 196 -0.64 -12.02 -3.77
CA LEU A 196 -1.76 -11.39 -4.48
C LEU A 196 -1.95 -9.93 -4.07
N ALA A 197 -1.81 -9.62 -2.79
CA ALA A 197 -1.87 -8.25 -2.28
C ALA A 197 -0.74 -7.39 -2.87
N LEU A 198 0.49 -7.89 -2.91
CA LEU A 198 1.63 -7.21 -3.50
C LEU A 198 1.42 -6.94 -5.00
N VAL A 199 0.96 -7.95 -5.76
CA VAL A 199 0.65 -7.82 -7.19
C VAL A 199 -0.47 -6.80 -7.40
N SER A 200 -1.54 -6.86 -6.60
CA SER A 200 -2.64 -5.90 -6.67
C SER A 200 -2.17 -4.47 -6.39
N GLN A 201 -1.30 -4.26 -5.39
CA GLN A 201 -0.72 -2.95 -5.10
C GLN A 201 0.17 -2.43 -6.24
N LEU A 202 0.97 -3.31 -6.87
CA LEU A 202 1.80 -2.95 -8.03
C LEU A 202 0.93 -2.56 -9.23
N LEU A 203 -0.06 -3.38 -9.58
CA LEU A 203 -0.98 -3.11 -10.68
C LEU A 203 -1.77 -1.82 -10.47
N ASN A 204 -2.24 -1.57 -9.24
CA ASN A 204 -2.90 -0.32 -8.90
C ASN A 204 -1.95 0.88 -9.07
N SER A 205 -0.70 0.77 -8.59
CA SER A 205 0.30 1.83 -8.75
C SER A 205 0.59 2.12 -10.23
N LEU A 206 0.76 1.08 -11.05
CA LEU A 206 0.96 1.21 -12.50
C LEU A 206 -0.28 1.82 -13.18
N THR A 207 -1.48 1.44 -12.77
CA THR A 207 -2.73 2.00 -13.30
C THR A 207 -2.77 3.52 -13.12
N TRP A 208 -2.47 4.02 -11.91
CA TRP A 208 -2.40 5.47 -11.66
C TRP A 208 -1.29 6.15 -12.46
N ILE A 209 -0.12 5.51 -12.59
CA ILE A 209 1.00 6.01 -13.42
C ILE A 209 0.55 6.20 -14.87
N PHE A 210 -0.01 5.17 -15.49
CA PHE A 210 -0.44 5.26 -16.87
C PHE A 210 -1.62 6.19 -17.07
N MET A 211 -2.54 6.27 -16.10
CA MET A 211 -3.65 7.20 -16.15
C MET A 211 -3.17 8.66 -16.13
N ILE A 212 -2.30 9.03 -15.20
CA ILE A 212 -1.79 10.41 -15.12
C ILE A 212 -0.92 10.76 -16.33
N ILE A 213 -0.11 9.83 -16.84
CA ILE A 213 0.63 10.04 -18.10
C ILE A 213 -0.34 10.28 -19.27
N TYR A 214 -1.44 9.52 -19.35
CA TYR A 214 -2.46 9.75 -20.37
C TYR A 214 -3.11 11.13 -20.22
N ILE A 215 -3.51 11.52 -19.01
CA ILE A 215 -4.06 12.86 -18.73
C ILE A 215 -3.06 13.94 -19.16
N TYR A 216 -1.80 13.80 -18.78
CA TYR A 216 -0.73 14.73 -19.15
C TYR A 216 -0.61 14.88 -20.68
N LYS A 217 -0.65 13.77 -21.42
CA LYS A 217 -0.60 13.80 -22.89
C LYS A 217 -1.81 14.53 -23.49
N VAL A 218 -3.00 14.26 -22.98
CA VAL A 218 -4.25 14.91 -23.43
C VAL A 218 -4.21 16.42 -23.17
N LEU A 219 -3.81 16.84 -21.96
CA LEU A 219 -3.77 18.26 -21.58
C LEU A 219 -2.76 19.06 -22.39
N PHE A 220 -1.66 18.46 -22.84
CA PHE A 220 -0.54 19.18 -23.46
C PHE A 220 -0.22 18.77 -24.91
N GLY A 221 -1.07 17.97 -25.55
CA GLY A 221 -0.93 17.61 -26.96
C GLY A 221 0.33 16.82 -27.33
N VAL A 222 0.94 16.11 -26.37
CA VAL A 222 2.11 15.25 -26.61
C VAL A 222 1.61 13.86 -26.99
N ILE A 223 1.22 13.67 -28.25
CA ILE A 223 0.83 12.35 -28.78
C ILE A 223 2.08 11.55 -29.11
#